data_AF-A0A6P1F6K9-F1
#
_entry.id   AF-A0A6P1F6K9-F1
#
_cell.length_a   1.000
_cell.length_b   1.000
_cell.length_c   1.000
_cell.angle_alpha   90.00
_cell.angle_beta   90.00
_cell.angle_gamma   90.00
#
_symmetry.space_group_name_H-M   'P 1'
#
loop_
_entity.id
_entity.type
_entity.pdbx_description
1 polymer ?
#
loop_
_entity_poly.entity_id
_entity_poly.type
_entity_poly.pdbx_seq_one_letter_code
_entity_poly.pdbx_strand_id
1 'polypeptide(L)'
;MAITPPDQRDPLTGDEPFIGLDARVLDFWRFAMSDLTMNNTRGYLAEFLVARALGLNDVRRIEWEAYDLEFDGITIEVKSTAPLQAWPQAGYS
;
A
#
# COMPACT_ATOMS: atom_id res chain seq x y z
N MET A 1 -17.71 -1.30 -24.33
CA MET A 1 -17.88 -1.32 -22.86
C MET A 1 -17.09 -0.14 -22.33
N ALA A 2 -17.75 0.92 -21.85
CA ALA A 2 -17.05 2.10 -21.36
C ALA A 2 -16.49 1.78 -19.97
N ILE A 3 -15.16 1.83 -19.83
CA ILE A 3 -14.49 1.72 -18.55
C ILE A 3 -14.76 3.04 -17.84
N THR A 4 -15.56 3.03 -16.78
CA THR A 4 -15.74 4.20 -15.92
C THR A 4 -14.36 4.58 -15.36
N PRO A 5 -13.90 5.83 -15.50
CA PRO A 5 -12.62 6.25 -14.95
C PRO A 5 -12.60 5.98 -13.43
N PRO A 6 -11.44 5.61 -12.85
CA PRO A 6 -11.34 5.40 -11.42
C PRO A 6 -11.83 6.64 -10.69
N ASP A 7 -12.59 6.39 -9.63
CA ASP A 7 -13.18 7.36 -8.70
C ASP A 7 -12.31 8.62 -8.52
N GLN A 8 -12.84 9.78 -8.95
CA GLN A 8 -12.20 11.10 -8.91
C GLN A 8 -12.12 11.71 -7.49
N ARG A 9 -12.33 10.93 -6.43
CA ARG A 9 -12.22 11.43 -5.06
C ARG A 9 -10.76 11.77 -4.73
N ASP A 10 -10.60 12.90 -4.07
CA ASP A 10 -9.33 13.29 -3.46
C ASP A 10 -8.82 12.15 -2.55
N PRO A 11 -7.50 11.92 -2.50
CA PRO A 11 -6.93 10.95 -1.58
C PRO A 11 -7.34 11.22 -0.14
N LEU A 12 -7.66 10.16 0.59
CA LEU A 12 -7.85 10.25 2.04
C LEU A 12 -6.54 10.69 2.70
N THR A 13 -6.66 11.56 3.68
CA THR A 13 -5.54 12.10 4.48
C THR A 13 -5.36 11.35 5.79
N GLY A 14 -6.41 10.67 6.26
CA GLY A 14 -6.46 10.00 7.55
C GLY A 14 -7.25 10.79 8.60
N ASP A 15 -7.49 12.08 8.38
CA ASP A 15 -8.24 12.94 9.30
C ASP A 15 -9.76 12.83 9.14
N GLU A 16 -10.23 12.17 8.07
CA GLU A 16 -11.64 12.01 7.79
C GLU A 16 -12.33 11.17 8.89
N PRO A 17 -13.43 11.67 9.51
CA PRO A 17 -14.17 10.92 10.51
C PRO A 17 -15.11 9.90 9.85
N PHE A 18 -15.36 8.79 10.54
CA PHE A 18 -16.43 7.87 10.18
C PHE A 18 -17.79 8.41 10.65
N ILE A 19 -18.83 8.24 9.81
CA ILE A 19 -20.20 8.60 10.20
C ILE A 19 -20.77 7.49 11.09
N GLY A 20 -21.17 7.83 12.31
CA GLY A 20 -21.76 6.89 13.27
C GLY A 20 -20.76 6.07 14.08
N LEU A 21 -19.46 6.41 14.01
CA LEU A 21 -18.39 5.81 14.80
C LEU A 21 -17.42 6.90 15.26
N ASP A 22 -17.02 6.87 16.53
CA ASP A 22 -15.98 7.75 17.06
C ASP A 22 -14.58 7.24 16.68
N ALA A 23 -14.25 7.37 15.39
CA ALA A 23 -12.97 6.98 14.81
C ALA A 23 -12.68 7.77 13.53
N ARG A 24 -11.40 7.85 13.15
CA ARG A 24 -10.93 8.42 11.89
C ARG A 24 -10.38 7.35 10.95
N VAL A 25 -10.23 7.70 9.68
CA VAL A 25 -9.58 6.83 8.67
C VAL A 25 -8.19 6.38 9.13
N LEU A 26 -7.42 7.25 9.80
CA LEU A 26 -6.11 6.89 10.36
C LEU A 26 -6.18 5.73 11.36
N ASP A 27 -7.25 5.65 12.17
CA ASP A 27 -7.43 4.55 13.12
C ASP A 27 -7.66 3.23 12.40
N PHE A 28 -8.43 3.26 11.31
CA PHE A 28 -8.60 2.11 10.43
C PHE A 28 -7.29 1.69 9.77
N TRP A 29 -6.49 2.61 9.25
CA TRP A 29 -5.18 2.28 8.66
C TRP A 29 -4.22 1.68 9.68
N ARG A 30 -4.20 2.20 10.90
CA ARG A 30 -3.42 1.61 12.00
C ARG A 30 -3.90 0.20 12.33
N PHE A 31 -5.21 -0.04 12.37
CA PHE A 31 -5.75 -1.37 12.56
C PHE A 31 -5.33 -2.33 11.41
N ALA A 32 -5.50 -1.91 10.16
CA ALA A 32 -5.29 -2.75 8.99
C ALA A 32 -3.81 -3.00 8.63
N MET A 33 -2.92 -2.04 8.91
CA MET A 33 -1.51 -2.04 8.47
C MET A 33 -0.53 -1.87 9.64
N SER A 34 -0.92 -2.25 10.86
CA SER A 34 -0.08 -2.15 12.07
C SER A 34 1.19 -3.01 12.03
N ASP A 35 1.18 -4.10 11.27
CA ASP A 35 2.31 -5.01 11.12
C ASP A 35 2.78 -5.01 9.65
N LEU A 36 3.98 -4.44 9.45
CA LEU A 36 4.62 -4.32 8.16
C LEU A 36 5.14 -5.66 7.60
N THR A 37 5.19 -6.72 8.42
CA THR A 37 5.67 -8.05 8.03
C THR A 37 4.56 -8.95 7.48
N MET A 38 3.30 -8.52 7.59
CA MET A 38 2.16 -9.23 6.99
C MET A 38 2.27 -9.31 5.47
N ASN A 39 1.67 -10.35 4.89
CA ASN A 39 1.81 -10.69 3.47
C ASN A 39 1.48 -9.56 2.49
N ASN A 40 0.42 -8.83 2.78
CA ASN A 40 -0.01 -7.67 2.00
C ASN A 40 0.84 -6.44 2.33
N THR A 41 0.97 -6.09 3.62
CA THR A 41 1.63 -4.85 4.05
C THR A 41 3.10 -4.78 3.65
N ARG A 42 3.82 -5.91 3.63
CA ARG A 42 5.22 -5.94 3.18
C ARG A 42 5.37 -5.61 1.69
N GLY A 43 4.36 -5.94 0.88
CA GLY A 43 4.34 -5.61 -0.54
C GLY A 43 4.16 -4.11 -0.69
N TYR A 44 3.15 -3.56 -0.01
CA TYR A 44 2.85 -2.13 -0.05
C TYR A 44 4.00 -1.27 0.44
N LEU A 45 4.68 -1.72 1.52
CA LEU A 45 5.87 -1.03 2.03
C LEU A 45 7.01 -1.05 1.00
N ALA A 46 7.23 -2.17 0.33
CA ALA A 46 8.28 -2.27 -0.68
C ALA A 46 7.98 -1.35 -1.87
N GLU A 47 6.75 -1.35 -2.39
CA GLU A 47 6.29 -0.43 -3.44
C GLU A 47 6.52 1.03 -3.01
N PHE A 48 6.11 1.39 -1.79
CA PHE A 48 6.32 2.73 -1.23
C PHE A 48 7.81 3.12 -1.17
N LEU A 49 8.67 2.25 -0.65
CA LEU A 49 10.10 2.53 -0.55
C LEU A 49 10.75 2.75 -1.92
N VAL A 50 10.39 1.94 -2.92
CA VAL A 50 10.87 2.11 -4.29
C VAL A 50 10.36 3.43 -4.88
N ALA A 51 9.08 3.76 -4.71
CA ALA A 51 8.52 5.04 -5.17
C ALA A 51 9.27 6.24 -4.56
N ARG A 52 9.57 6.21 -3.26
CA ARG A 52 10.35 7.27 -2.59
C ARG A 52 11.77 7.37 -3.13
N ALA A 53 12.42 6.24 -3.41
CA ALA A 53 13.76 6.22 -3.99
C ALA A 53 13.80 6.80 -5.42
N LEU A 54 12.72 6.65 -6.18
CA LEU A 54 12.55 7.23 -7.51
C LEU A 54 12.04 8.69 -7.50
N GLY A 55 11.75 9.25 -6.32
CA GLY A 55 11.21 10.62 -6.18
C GLY A 55 9.71 10.75 -6.53
N LEU A 56 8.98 9.63 -6.61
CA LEU A 56 7.55 9.59 -6.90
C LEU A 56 6.74 9.83 -5.61
N ASN A 57 6.65 11.09 -5.17
CA ASN A 57 6.05 11.43 -3.86
C ASN A 57 4.51 11.38 -3.84
N ASP A 58 3.86 11.60 -4.98
CA ASP A 58 2.40 11.70 -5.11
C ASP A 58 1.79 10.47 -5.80
N VAL A 59 2.55 9.38 -5.92
CA VAL A 59 2.07 8.16 -6.56
C VAL A 59 1.02 7.48 -5.68
N ARG A 60 -0.10 7.13 -6.28
CA ARG A 60 -1.14 6.35 -5.63
C ARG A 60 -1.04 4.90 -6.10
N ARG A 61 -0.94 3.98 -5.15
CA ARG A 61 -1.08 2.56 -5.44
C ARG A 61 -2.49 2.27 -5.96
N ILE A 62 -2.58 1.63 -7.11
CA ILE A 62 -3.83 1.14 -7.67
C ILE A 62 -3.78 -0.38 -7.62
N GLU A 63 -4.73 -0.98 -6.92
CA GLU A 63 -4.81 -2.44 -6.83
C GLU A 63 -5.21 -3.02 -8.20
N TRP A 64 -4.50 -4.05 -8.67
CA TRP A 64 -4.70 -4.75 -9.94
C TRP A 64 -4.20 -4.06 -11.22
N GLU A 65 -3.32 -3.07 -11.11
CA GLU A 65 -2.60 -2.57 -12.28
C GLU A 65 -1.65 -3.63 -12.86
N ALA A 66 -1.25 -3.43 -14.12
CA ALA A 66 -0.32 -4.32 -14.82
C ALA A 66 1.13 -4.25 -14.30
N TYR A 67 1.44 -3.21 -13.51
CA TYR A 67 2.71 -2.94 -12.87
C TYR A 67 2.49 -2.08 -11.63
N ASP A 68 3.44 -2.08 -10.70
CA ASP A 68 3.29 -1.34 -9.44
C ASP A 68 3.66 0.15 -9.59
N LEU A 69 4.69 0.46 -10.37
CA LEU A 69 5.20 1.81 -10.59
C LEU A 69 5.60 2.04 -12.05
N GLU A 70 5.57 3.29 -12.48
CA GLU A 70 6.17 3.73 -13.74
C GLU A 70 7.13 4.89 -13.46
N PHE A 71 8.31 4.84 -14.08
CA PHE A 71 9.30 5.90 -13.99
C PHE A 71 10.00 6.08 -15.33
N ASP A 72 9.96 7.29 -15.89
CA ASP A 72 10.55 7.62 -17.19
C ASP A 72 10.14 6.65 -18.34
N GLY A 73 8.87 6.24 -18.35
CA GLY A 73 8.32 5.31 -19.36
C GLY A 73 8.72 3.85 -19.16
N ILE A 74 9.38 3.51 -18.04
CA ILE A 74 9.72 2.15 -17.65
C ILE A 74 8.72 1.66 -16.60
N THR A 75 8.08 0.54 -16.87
CA THR A 75 7.20 -0.17 -15.92
C THR A 75 8.01 -0.98 -14.94
N ILE A 76 7.67 -0.93 -13.66
CA ILE A 76 8.39 -1.55 -12.56
C ILE A 76 7.43 -2.44 -11.76
N GLU A 77 7.80 -3.71 -11.64
CA GLU A 77 7.19 -4.68 -10.73
C GLU A 77 8.05 -4.80 -9.47
N VAL A 78 7.47 -4.60 -8.30
CA VAL A 78 8.15 -4.65 -7.01
C VAL A 78 7.81 -5.96 -6.30
N LYS A 79 8.83 -6.70 -5.87
CA LYS A 79 8.66 -7.91 -5.09
C LYS A 79 9.53 -7.86 -3.84
N SER A 80 8.94 -8.19 -2.69
CA SER A 80 9.65 -8.27 -1.43
C SER A 80 9.76 -9.71 -0.93
N THR A 81 10.89 -10.01 -0.31
CA THR A 81 11.15 -11.26 0.40
C THR A 81 11.73 -10.94 1.77
N ALA A 82 11.39 -11.73 2.78
CA ALA A 82 11.93 -11.61 4.11
C ALA A 82 12.06 -13.01 4.71
N PRO A 83 13.12 -13.31 5.48
CA PRO A 83 13.28 -14.60 6.13
C PRO A 83 12.22 -14.84 7.21
N LEU A 84 11.73 -13.77 7.84
CA LEU A 84 10.73 -13.81 8.91
C LEU A 84 9.38 -13.30 8.37
N GLN A 85 8.32 -14.07 8.62
CA GLN A 85 6.93 -13.72 8.30
C GLN A 85 6.15 -13.52 9.61
N ALA A 86 5.08 -12.74 9.58
CA ALA A 86 4.23 -12.47 10.75
C ALA A 86 3.68 -13.71 11.49
N TRP A 87 3.71 -14.89 10.86
CA TRP A 87 3.27 -16.14 11.45
C TRP A 87 4.43 -16.74 12.24
N PRO A 88 4.22 -17.22 13.48
CA PRO A 88 5.26 -17.90 14.24
C PRO A 88 5.86 -19.04 13.42
N GLN A 89 7.15 -18.93 13.11
CA GLN A 89 7.88 -19.98 12.41
C GLN A 89 8.62 -20.81 13.45
N ALA A 90 8.33 -22.11 13.52
CA ALA A 90 9.15 -23.03 14.31
C ALA A 90 10.44 -23.33 13.54
N GLY A 91 11.60 -23.05 14.14
CA GLY A 91 12.90 -23.51 13.63
C GLY A 91 13.82 -22.46 13.02
N TYR A 92 13.45 -21.17 13.01
CA TYR A 92 14.41 -20.09 12.83
C TYR A 92 14.73 -19.50 14.20
N SER A 93 15.91 -19.84 14.73
CA SER A 93 16.54 -19.24 15.91
C SER A 93 17.53 -18.16 15.49
#